data_AF-A0A9X3YMA3-F1
#
_entry.id   AF-A0A9X3YMA3-F1
#
_cell.length_a   1.000
_cell.length_b   1.000
_cell.length_c   1.000
_cell.angle_alpha   90.00
_cell.angle_beta   90.00
_cell.angle_gamma   90.00
#
_symmetry.space_group_name_H-M   'P 1'
#
loop_
_entity.id
_entity.type
_entity.pdbx_description
1 polymer ?
#
loop_
_entity_poly.entity_id
_entity_poly.type
_entity_poly.pdbx_seq_one_letter_code
_entity_poly.pdbx_strand_id
1 'polypeptide(L)'
;MNHRIVYAYAVLRYLHDVVSGERLNVGVVVLSPTSGKLIARFAPNLERVVGAFPSASHSGLKAALASIESRIDRVNATEGMTLPDLLARVLPPDDSSFQWSEPGSGVTIDINSVLEELHERFVTRHARSYTEPLDALQTGDLYAVAPGWTNKTLACNDLGDWQEIEAAAGGAP
;
A
#
# COMPACT_ATOMS: atom_id res chain seq x y z
N MET A 1 9.11 -12.80 -29.09
CA MET A 1 8.43 -13.34 -27.89
C MET A 1 8.67 -12.36 -26.74
N ASN A 2 7.64 -11.68 -26.25
CA ASN A 2 7.80 -10.81 -25.07
C ASN A 2 7.90 -11.69 -23.82
N HIS A 3 9.02 -11.63 -23.13
CA HIS A 3 9.18 -12.29 -21.83
C HIS A 3 8.31 -11.56 -20.81
N ARG A 4 7.28 -12.24 -20.31
CA ARG A 4 6.46 -11.78 -19.19
C ARG A 4 7.09 -12.23 -17.87
N ILE A 5 7.17 -11.32 -16.92
CA ILE A 5 7.75 -11.49 -15.58
C ILE A 5 6.62 -11.30 -14.57
N VAL A 6 6.38 -12.29 -13.71
CA VAL A 6 5.40 -12.20 -12.63
C VAL A 6 6.08 -11.57 -11.42
N TYR A 7 5.58 -10.46 -10.92
CA TYR A 7 6.18 -9.77 -9.77
C TYR A 7 5.21 -9.70 -8.60
N ALA A 8 5.77 -9.59 -7.40
CA ALA A 8 5.04 -9.23 -6.18
C ALA A 8 5.55 -7.88 -5.68
N TYR A 9 4.69 -7.09 -5.06
CA TYR A 9 5.05 -5.79 -4.51
C TYR A 9 4.35 -5.53 -3.17
N ALA A 10 4.92 -4.65 -2.37
CA ALA A 10 4.29 -4.12 -1.16
C ALA A 10 4.61 -2.63 -1.01
N VAL A 11 3.77 -1.92 -0.28
CA VAL A 11 3.92 -0.49 0.01
C VAL A 11 4.43 -0.32 1.42
N LEU A 12 5.51 0.44 1.61
CA LEU A 12 5.98 0.85 2.93
C LEU A 12 5.16 2.03 3.42
N ARG A 13 4.65 1.93 4.65
CA ARG A 13 3.82 2.95 5.29
C ARG A 13 4.48 3.40 6.59
N TYR A 14 4.53 4.71 6.80
CA TYR A 14 4.81 5.30 8.11
C TYR A 14 3.49 5.44 8.87
N LEU A 15 3.41 4.87 10.07
CA LEU A 15 2.32 5.05 11.01
C LEU A 15 2.75 6.09 12.03
N HIS A 16 2.00 7.18 12.10
CA HIS A 16 2.27 8.23 13.07
C HIS A 16 1.66 7.88 14.42
N ASP A 17 0.38 7.52 14.41
CA ASP A 17 -0.36 7.05 15.57
C ASP A 17 -1.16 5.80 15.19
N VAL A 18 -0.90 4.72 15.92
CA VAL A 18 -1.54 3.42 15.71
C VAL A 18 -3.02 3.47 16.10
N VAL A 19 -3.41 4.37 17.01
CA VAL A 19 -4.79 4.51 17.51
C VAL A 19 -5.65 5.32 16.56
N SER A 20 -5.10 6.35 15.92
CA SER A 20 -5.84 7.13 14.91
C SER A 20 -5.88 6.45 13.54
N GLY A 21 -5.00 5.47 13.30
CA GLY A 21 -4.83 4.85 11.99
C GLY A 21 -4.15 5.78 10.98
N GLU A 22 -3.61 6.92 11.43
CA GLU A 22 -2.95 7.89 10.57
C GLU A 22 -1.65 7.32 10.02
N ARG A 23 -1.67 7.11 8.71
CA ARG A 23 -0.56 6.51 7.99
C ARG A 23 -0.30 7.21 6.67
N LEU A 24 0.95 7.11 6.24
CA LEU A 24 1.42 7.69 5.00
C LEU A 24 2.26 6.69 4.23
N ASN A 25 1.98 6.50 2.95
CA ASN A 25 2.86 5.73 2.09
C ASN A 25 4.18 6.49 1.90
N VAL A 26 5.29 5.81 2.16
CA VAL A 26 6.66 6.36 2.11
C VAL A 26 7.58 5.57 1.19
N GLY A 27 7.12 4.46 0.60
CA GLY A 27 7.87 3.75 -0.42
C GLY A 27 7.14 2.54 -0.98
N VAL A 28 7.76 1.92 -1.98
CA VAL A 28 7.31 0.66 -2.58
C VAL A 28 8.51 -0.26 -2.70
N VAL A 29 8.27 -1.56 -2.51
CA VAL A 29 9.23 -2.63 -2.77
C VAL A 29 8.63 -3.65 -3.75
N VAL A 30 9.46 -4.14 -4.67
CA VAL A 30 9.11 -5.15 -5.67
C VAL A 30 10.07 -6.31 -5.56
N LEU A 31 9.54 -7.54 -5.54
CA LEU A 31 10.31 -8.76 -5.69
C LEU A 31 10.45 -9.10 -7.18
N SER A 32 11.68 -9.10 -7.67
CA SER A 32 12.01 -9.60 -8.99
C SER A 32 12.21 -11.12 -8.93
N PRO A 33 11.35 -11.94 -9.59
CA PRO A 33 11.48 -13.39 -9.55
C PRO A 33 12.77 -13.87 -10.25
N THR A 34 13.22 -13.14 -11.28
CA THR A 34 14.35 -13.55 -12.11
C THR A 34 15.68 -13.37 -11.39
N SER A 35 15.79 -12.34 -10.55
CA SER A 35 17.01 -12.07 -9.77
C SER A 35 16.92 -12.53 -8.32
N GLY A 36 15.73 -12.87 -7.83
CA GLY A 36 15.48 -13.12 -6.40
C GLY A 36 15.76 -11.90 -5.52
N LYS A 37 15.84 -10.71 -6.11
CA LYS A 37 16.17 -9.48 -5.39
C LYS A 37 14.94 -8.65 -5.11
N LEU A 38 14.94 -8.02 -3.94
CA LEU A 38 14.07 -6.90 -3.67
C LEU A 38 14.69 -5.65 -4.29
N ILE A 39 13.86 -4.86 -4.96
CA ILE A 39 14.19 -3.49 -5.34
C ILE A 39 13.15 -2.57 -4.74
N ALA A 40 13.59 -1.41 -4.24
CA ALA A 40 12.72 -0.48 -3.55
C ALA A 40 12.92 0.94 -4.06
N ARG A 41 11.87 1.74 -3.89
CA ARG A 41 11.91 3.18 -4.13
C ARG A 41 11.14 3.88 -3.01
N PHE A 42 11.84 4.75 -2.30
CA PHE A 42 11.28 5.54 -1.20
C PHE A 42 10.93 6.95 -1.66
N ALA A 43 10.08 7.62 -0.86
CA ALA A 43 9.72 9.00 -1.08
C ALA A 43 10.98 9.88 -1.17
N PRO A 44 11.10 10.72 -2.21
CA PRO A 44 12.30 11.53 -2.42
C PRO A 44 12.48 12.61 -1.35
N ASN A 45 11.38 13.08 -0.76
CA ASN A 45 11.37 14.08 0.30
C ASN A 45 10.45 13.68 1.45
N LEU A 46 11.01 13.68 2.66
CA LEU A 46 10.28 13.39 3.89
C LEU A 46 9.53 14.59 4.46
N GLU A 47 9.67 15.75 3.83
CA GLU A 47 8.94 16.97 4.17
C GLU A 47 7.43 16.76 4.15
N ARG A 48 6.93 15.88 3.29
CA ARG A 48 5.50 15.51 3.27
C ARG A 48 5.08 14.81 4.57
N VAL A 49 5.92 13.91 5.09
CA VAL A 49 5.64 13.17 6.32
C VAL A 49 5.72 14.12 7.52
N VAL A 50 6.77 14.94 7.59
CA VAL A 50 6.96 15.93 8.66
C VAL A 50 5.89 17.03 8.62
N GLY A 51 5.44 17.42 7.42
CA GLY A 51 4.37 18.39 7.23
C GLY A 51 2.99 17.84 7.61
N ALA A 52 2.74 16.54 7.36
CA ALA A 52 1.53 15.86 7.82
C ALA A 52 1.54 15.61 9.34
N PHE A 53 2.73 15.39 9.91
CA PHE A 53 2.91 15.02 11.31
C PHE A 53 4.03 15.86 11.96
N PRO A 54 3.73 17.05 12.50
CA PRO A 54 4.73 17.96 13.05
C PRO A 54 5.56 17.39 14.21
N SER A 55 5.05 16.38 14.91
CA SER A 55 5.72 15.65 15.98
C SER A 55 6.67 14.55 15.47
N ALA A 56 6.66 14.22 14.17
CA ALA A 56 7.56 13.23 13.59
C ALA A 56 8.99 13.78 13.48
N SER A 57 9.97 13.03 14.00
CA SER A 57 11.39 13.39 13.89
C SER A 57 11.88 13.19 12.46
N HIS A 58 12.19 14.29 11.76
CA HIS A 58 12.76 14.22 10.41
C HIS A 58 14.05 13.38 10.35
N SER A 59 14.96 13.57 11.32
CA SER A 59 16.21 12.82 11.39
C SER A 59 16.00 11.34 11.71
N GLY A 60 15.05 11.02 12.60
CA GLY A 60 14.69 9.65 12.93
C GLY A 60 14.10 8.90 11.74
N LEU A 61 13.16 9.55 11.03
CA LEU A 61 12.52 8.98 9.85
C LEU A 61 13.54 8.73 8.72
N LYS A 62 14.46 9.66 8.49
CA LYS A 62 15.54 9.50 7.51
C LYS A 62 16.48 8.35 7.87
N ALA A 63 16.87 8.25 9.14
CA ALA A 63 17.74 7.17 9.62
C ALA A 63 17.07 5.80 9.50
N ALA A 64 15.77 5.72 9.83
CA ALA A 64 15.00 4.49 9.72
C ALA A 64 14.87 4.04 8.25
N LEU A 65 14.51 4.94 7.33
CA LEU A 65 14.42 4.61 5.91
C LEU A 65 15.77 4.16 5.33
N ALA A 66 16.87 4.81 5.69
CA ALA A 66 18.21 4.39 5.29
C ALA A 66 18.57 2.99 5.86
N SER A 67 18.13 2.68 7.09
CA SER A 67 18.30 1.35 7.67
C SER A 67 17.49 0.29 6.92
N ILE A 68 16.25 0.60 6.58
CA ILE A 68 15.35 -0.27 5.80
C ILE A 68 15.94 -0.53 4.42
N GLU A 69 16.38 0.52 3.71
CA GLU A 69 17.06 0.41 2.42
C GLU A 69 18.28 -0.52 2.49
N SER A 70 19.15 -0.31 3.50
CA SER A 70 20.33 -1.16 3.70
C SER A 70 19.97 -2.62 4.01
N ARG A 71 18.85 -2.89 4.68
CA ARG A 71 18.37 -4.26 4.93
C ARG A 71 17.79 -4.89 3.68
N ILE A 72 17.06 -4.14 2.86
CA ILE A 72 16.54 -4.59 1.56
C ILE A 72 17.70 -5.06 0.68
N ASP A 73 18.77 -4.27 0.58
CA ASP A 73 19.94 -4.61 -0.23
C ASP A 73 20.67 -5.88 0.22
N ARG A 74 20.53 -6.24 1.50
CA ARG A 74 21.16 -7.43 2.10
C ARG A 74 20.29 -8.68 1.97
N VAL A 75 18.97 -8.51 1.81
CA VAL A 75 18.03 -9.63 1.71
C VAL A 75 17.94 -10.10 0.26
N ASN A 76 18.19 -11.39 0.06
CA ASN A 76 17.99 -12.07 -1.21
C ASN A 76 17.04 -13.23 -0.99
N ALA A 77 16.13 -13.44 -1.95
CA ALA A 77 15.25 -14.59 -1.97
C ALA A 77 16.07 -15.87 -2.16
N THR A 78 15.86 -16.84 -1.28
CA THR A 78 16.23 -18.23 -1.57
C THR A 78 15.04 -18.94 -2.20
N GLU A 79 15.26 -20.12 -2.78
CA GLU A 79 14.18 -20.92 -3.36
C GLU A 79 13.02 -21.09 -2.37
N GLY A 80 11.79 -20.91 -2.87
CA GLY A 80 10.56 -21.06 -2.09
C GLY A 80 10.17 -19.87 -1.19
N MET A 81 10.99 -18.82 -1.07
CA MET A 81 10.62 -17.64 -0.28
C MET A 81 9.63 -16.73 -1.00
N THR A 82 8.63 -16.27 -0.25
CA THR A 82 7.63 -15.31 -0.71
C THR A 82 8.05 -13.87 -0.35
N LEU A 83 7.39 -12.87 -0.95
CA LEU A 83 7.61 -11.48 -0.57
C LEU A 83 7.41 -11.25 0.95
N PRO A 84 6.30 -11.69 1.59
CA PRO A 84 6.14 -11.62 3.04
C PRO A 84 7.33 -12.13 3.87
N ASP A 85 7.90 -13.29 3.49
CA ASP A 85 9.03 -13.89 4.21
C ASP A 85 10.27 -12.98 4.20
N LEU A 86 10.50 -12.31 3.07
CA LEU A 86 11.61 -11.38 2.89
C LEU A 86 11.35 -10.06 3.63
N LEU A 87 10.12 -9.55 3.59
CA LEU A 87 9.73 -8.30 4.25
C LEU A 87 9.80 -8.41 5.78
N ALA A 88 9.45 -9.56 6.34
CA ALA A 88 9.59 -9.85 7.77
C ALA A 88 11.06 -9.80 8.25
N ARG A 89 12.04 -10.01 7.35
CA ARG A 89 13.48 -9.86 7.66
C ARG A 89 13.96 -8.42 7.56
N VAL A 90 13.28 -7.58 6.78
CA VAL A 90 13.62 -6.17 6.59
C VAL A 90 13.12 -5.32 7.75
N LEU A 91 11.86 -5.54 8.16
CA LEU A 91 11.24 -4.87 9.30
C LEU A 91 10.93 -5.92 10.38
N PRO A 92 11.81 -6.07 11.38
CA PRO A 92 11.51 -6.82 12.58
C PRO A 92 10.30 -6.21 13.31
N PRO A 93 9.53 -7.00 14.07
CA PRO A 93 8.29 -6.56 14.73
C PRO A 93 8.44 -5.36 15.69
N ASP A 94 9.66 -5.03 16.11
CA ASP A 94 9.94 -4.01 17.13
C ASP A 94 9.90 -2.56 16.58
N ASP A 95 9.80 -2.37 15.26
CA ASP A 95 9.78 -1.04 14.60
C ASP A 95 8.33 -0.59 14.33
N SER A 96 7.60 -0.24 15.39
CA SER A 96 6.13 -0.03 15.37
C SER A 96 5.63 1.07 14.41
N SER A 97 6.51 1.97 14.00
CA SER A 97 6.16 3.14 13.18
C SER A 97 6.22 2.86 11.67
N PHE A 98 6.73 1.70 11.24
CA PHE A 98 6.78 1.33 9.83
C PHE A 98 6.09 -0.01 9.60
N GLN A 99 5.22 -0.05 8.60
CA GLN A 99 4.48 -1.25 8.26
C GLN A 99 4.44 -1.47 6.75
N TRP A 100 4.50 -2.73 6.36
CA TRP A 100 4.22 -3.15 5.00
C TRP A 100 2.71 -3.26 4.77
N SER A 101 2.26 -2.92 3.56
CA SER A 101 0.92 -3.29 3.11
C SER A 101 0.80 -4.80 2.91
N GLU A 102 -0.43 -5.27 2.75
CA GLU A 102 -0.67 -6.55 2.08
C GLU A 102 0.04 -6.58 0.72
N PRO A 103 0.68 -7.71 0.37
CA PRO A 103 1.31 -7.87 -0.94
C PRO A 103 0.29 -7.82 -2.08
N GLY A 104 0.64 -7.10 -3.14
CA GLY A 104 0.00 -7.23 -4.44
C GLY A 104 0.89 -8.00 -5.41
N SER A 105 0.33 -8.42 -6.56
CA SER A 105 1.08 -9.07 -7.64
C SER A 105 0.65 -8.57 -9.01
N GLY A 106 1.53 -8.73 -10.00
CA GLY A 106 1.24 -8.35 -11.37
C GLY A 106 2.16 -9.04 -12.38
N VAL A 107 2.01 -8.65 -13.65
CA VAL A 107 2.85 -9.14 -14.74
C VAL A 107 3.42 -7.94 -15.50
N THR A 108 4.71 -7.99 -15.81
CA THR A 108 5.39 -6.93 -16.56
C THR A 108 6.40 -7.50 -17.56
N ILE A 109 6.89 -6.65 -18.43
CA ILE A 109 8.07 -6.91 -19.26
C ILE A 109 9.32 -6.19 -18.72
N ASP A 110 9.13 -5.20 -17.85
CA ASP A 110 10.20 -4.45 -17.21
C ASP A 110 9.83 -4.12 -15.75
N ILE A 111 10.66 -4.62 -14.84
CA ILE A 111 10.49 -4.48 -13.40
C ILE A 111 10.81 -3.06 -12.92
N ASN A 112 11.76 -2.37 -13.56
CA ASN A 112 12.11 -1.00 -13.18
C ASN A 112 10.99 -0.03 -13.55
N SER A 113 10.43 -0.16 -14.75
CA SER A 113 9.26 0.61 -15.17
C SER A 113 8.07 0.41 -14.21
N VAL A 114 7.80 -0.82 -13.77
CA VAL A 114 6.76 -1.10 -12.77
C VAL A 114 7.06 -0.47 -11.42
N LEU A 115 8.31 -0.49 -10.95
CA LEU A 115 8.69 0.15 -9.70
C LEU A 115 8.38 1.65 -9.73
N GLU A 116 8.68 2.33 -10.85
CA GLU A 116 8.35 3.74 -11.05
C GLU A 116 6.84 3.99 -11.05
N GLU A 117 6.08 3.19 -11.79
CA GLU A 117 4.61 3.31 -11.87
C GLU A 117 3.95 3.10 -10.50
N LEU A 118 4.39 2.09 -9.75
CA LEU A 118 3.88 1.82 -8.40
C LEU A 118 4.28 2.93 -7.44
N HIS A 119 5.51 3.42 -7.50
CA HIS A 119 5.95 4.55 -6.67
C HIS A 119 5.12 5.80 -6.97
N GLU A 120 4.92 6.13 -8.24
CA GLU A 120 4.11 7.27 -8.65
C GLU A 120 2.66 7.12 -8.18
N ARG A 121 2.08 5.94 -8.36
CA ARG A 121 0.71 5.65 -7.93
C ARG A 121 0.57 5.77 -6.42
N PHE A 122 1.36 5.04 -5.65
CA PHE A 122 1.13 4.85 -4.22
C PHE A 122 1.80 5.89 -3.33
N VAL A 123 2.90 6.50 -3.76
CA VAL A 123 3.68 7.44 -2.94
C VAL A 123 3.45 8.87 -3.41
N THR A 124 3.60 9.16 -4.70
CA THR A 124 3.47 10.52 -5.24
C THR A 124 2.01 10.97 -5.35
N ARG A 125 1.14 10.17 -6.00
CA ARG A 125 -0.26 10.57 -6.29
C ARG A 125 -1.17 10.46 -5.07
N HIS A 126 -1.03 9.39 -4.28
CA HIS A 126 -1.79 9.20 -3.03
C HIS A 126 -1.16 9.97 -1.86
N ALA A 127 -0.79 11.23 -2.11
CA ALA A 127 -0.08 12.07 -1.15
C ALA A 127 -0.96 12.55 0.03
N ARG A 128 -2.28 12.36 -0.01
CA ARG A 128 -3.16 12.71 1.11
C ARG A 128 -3.34 11.50 2.02
N SER A 129 -3.19 11.72 3.32
CA SER A 129 -3.44 10.75 4.38
C SER A 129 -4.82 10.11 4.18
N TYR A 130 -4.84 8.79 4.06
CA TYR A 130 -6.07 8.03 4.25
C TYR A 130 -6.18 7.79 5.76
N THR A 131 -7.07 8.53 6.42
CA THR A 131 -7.62 8.09 7.71
C THR A 131 -8.58 6.97 7.38
N GLU A 132 -8.12 5.72 7.43
CA GLU A 132 -9.05 4.60 7.47
C GLU A 132 -9.39 4.34 8.93
N PRO A 133 -10.67 4.44 9.34
CA PRO A 133 -11.04 4.08 10.69
C PRO A 133 -10.66 2.61 10.95
N LEU A 134 -10.00 2.36 12.08
CA LEU A 134 -9.51 1.04 12.50
C LEU A 134 -10.62 0.00 12.70
N ASP A 135 -11.89 0.39 12.59
CA ASP A 135 -13.05 -0.50 12.71
C ASP A 135 -13.34 -1.32 11.43
N ALA A 136 -12.68 -1.03 10.31
CA ALA A 136 -12.94 -1.71 9.03
C ALA A 136 -12.35 -3.14 8.93
N LEU A 137 -11.64 -3.63 9.96
CA LEU A 137 -11.11 -5.00 9.99
C LEU A 137 -11.85 -5.97 10.92
N GLN A 138 -13.05 -5.63 11.40
CA GLN A 138 -13.89 -6.60 12.11
C GLN A 138 -15.35 -6.73 11.66
N THR A 139 -15.82 -5.97 10.66
CA THR A 139 -17.18 -6.15 10.15
C THR A 139 -17.15 -6.28 8.64
N GLY A 140 -17.72 -7.38 8.14
CA GLY A 140 -17.83 -7.70 6.71
C GLY A 140 -18.83 -6.81 5.97
N ASP A 141 -18.66 -5.49 6.05
CA ASP A 141 -19.48 -4.52 5.33
C ASP A 141 -18.69 -3.89 4.18
N LEU A 142 -19.13 -4.24 2.97
CA LEU A 142 -18.76 -3.61 1.73
C LEU A 142 -19.20 -2.14 1.73
N TYR A 143 -18.40 -1.30 1.08
CA TYR A 143 -18.68 0.09 0.67
C TYR A 143 -18.46 1.21 1.71
N ALA A 144 -17.23 1.71 1.80
CA ALA A 144 -16.99 3.12 2.15
C ALA A 144 -16.76 3.93 0.86
N VAL A 145 -17.79 4.66 0.43
CA VAL A 145 -17.77 5.56 -0.72
C VAL A 145 -17.03 6.86 -0.39
N ALA A 146 -16.06 7.23 -1.23
CA ALA A 146 -15.44 8.56 -1.21
C ALA A 146 -16.45 9.64 -1.65
N PRO A 147 -16.44 10.86 -1.08
CA PRO A 147 -17.43 11.89 -1.38
C PRO A 147 -17.22 12.45 -2.80
N GLY A 148 -18.25 12.40 -3.64
CA GLY A 148 -18.26 12.99 -4.99
C GLY A 148 -18.72 12.08 -6.13
N TRP A 149 -19.04 10.82 -5.85
CA TRP A 149 -19.58 9.88 -6.83
C TRP A 149 -21.07 9.65 -6.53
N THR A 150 -21.96 10.12 -7.40
CA THR A 150 -23.39 9.76 -7.33
C THR A 150 -23.53 8.31 -7.76
N ASN A 151 -23.67 7.40 -6.79
CA ASN A 151 -23.87 5.99 -7.12
C ASN A 151 -25.28 5.76 -7.65
N LYS A 152 -25.34 5.30 -8.89
CA LYS A 152 -26.45 4.50 -9.40
C LYS A 152 -26.32 3.11 -8.77
N THR A 153 -27.28 2.71 -7.95
CA THR A 153 -27.26 1.40 -7.28
C THR A 153 -27.67 0.33 -8.30
N LEU A 154 -26.78 -0.60 -8.61
CA LEU A 154 -27.07 -1.76 -9.47
C LEU A 154 -27.23 -3.00 -8.59
N ALA A 155 -28.31 -3.76 -8.80
CA ALA A 155 -28.55 -5.05 -8.19
C ALA A 155 -28.58 -6.14 -9.28
N CYS A 156 -28.02 -7.31 -8.97
CA CYS A 156 -28.08 -8.48 -9.85
C CYS A 156 -29.34 -9.26 -9.53
N ASN A 157 -30.12 -9.63 -10.54
CA ASN A 157 -31.27 -10.52 -10.35
C ASN A 157 -30.83 -11.99 -10.32
N ASP A 158 -31.74 -12.89 -9.94
CA ASP A 158 -31.48 -14.34 -9.84
C ASP A 158 -31.08 -15.02 -11.16
N LEU A 159 -31.15 -14.28 -12.28
CA LEU A 159 -30.73 -14.73 -13.61
C LEU A 159 -29.32 -14.23 -13.98
N GLY A 160 -28.64 -13.49 -13.10
CA GLY A 160 -27.28 -13.01 -13.29
C GLY A 160 -27.16 -11.69 -14.06
N ASP A 161 -28.26 -10.96 -14.23
CA ASP A 161 -28.30 -9.71 -15.00
C ASP A 161 -28.37 -8.48 -14.07
N TRP A 162 -27.56 -7.45 -14.34
CA TRP A 162 -27.42 -6.28 -13.48
C TRP A 162 -28.39 -5.16 -13.88
N GLN A 163 -29.28 -4.77 -12.97
CA GLN A 163 -30.25 -3.69 -13.18
C GLN A 163 -30.17 -2.59 -12.12
N GLU A 164 -30.50 -1.37 -12.51
CA GLU A 164 -30.46 -0.18 -11.64
C GLU A 164 -31.72 -0.07 -10.79
N ILE A 165 -31.54 0.14 -9.49
CA ILE A 165 -32.63 0.32 -8.53
C ILE A 165 -32.55 1.71 -7.90
N GLU A 166 -33.65 2.48 -8.02
CA GLU A 166 -33.81 3.76 -7.35
C GLU A 166 -34.10 3.56 -5.85
N ALA A 167 -33.23 4.09 -5.00
CA ALA A 167 -33.42 4.06 -3.55
C ALA A 167 -34.60 4.97 -3.15
N ALA A 168 -35.67 4.38 -2.62
CA ALA A 168 -36.77 5.14 -2.04
C ALA A 168 -36.28 5.96 -0.84
N ALA A 169 -36.36 7.28 -0.95
CA ALA A 169 -36.05 8.21 0.13
C ALA A 169 -37.10 8.08 1.26
N GLY A 170 -36.82 7.19 2.22
CA GLY A 170 -37.60 7.05 3.45
C GLY A 170 -37.18 8.09 4.48
N GLY A 171 -37.81 9.26 4.44
CA GLY A 171 -37.84 10.16 5.59
C GLY A 171 -38.71 9.57 6.71
N ALA A 172 -38.26 9.70 7.95
CA ALA A 172 -39.06 9.40 9.13
C ALA A 172 -38.47 10.10 10.36
N PRO A 173 -39.26 10.28 11.43
CA PRO A 173 -40.41 11.18 11.55
C PRO A 173 -40.08 12.46 12.34
#